data_AF-A0A8D0X2J2-F1
#
_entry.id   AF-A0A8D0X2J2-F1
#
_cell.length_a   1.000
_cell.length_b   1.000
_cell.length_c   1.000
_cell.angle_alpha   90.00
_cell.angle_beta   90.00
_cell.angle_gamma   90.00
#
_symmetry.space_group_name_H-M   'P 1'
#
loop_
_entity.id
_entity.type
_entity.pdbx_description
1 polymer ?
#
loop_
_entity_poly.entity_id
_entity_poly.type
_entity_poly.pdbx_seq_one_letter_code
_entity_poly.pdbx_strand_id
1 'polypeptide(L)'
;MDHITVPKVENVKLLDRCVGKKPANGSLYLTATHLIYVEASGAARKETWIALHHIATVERLPITTLGCPLILHCKNFRVAHFVLESDVVCHEIYISLLKLSRPALPEDLYAFSYNPKSSKKMRERGWRLIDPISDFGRMGIPNRYWALTDANRNYEICSTYPPEIVVPKSVSLGTVVGSSKFRSKERVPVSQGREEAAICRCSQPLSGFYTRCIDDELLLEAISQTNPGSQFMYVVDTRPKLNAIANRAAGKGYENEDNYANIRFRFMGIENIHVMRSSVQKLLEVCELKTPTMSEFLSGLESSGWLRHIKAVMDAGIFIAKVIIKILRTFTDLILGSLEVAVYHGGKSFGKKMLLDLPLPLIYCVPLAILFSSLGLSFSLYKTK
;
A
#
# COMPACT_ATOMS: atom_id res chain seq x y z
N MET A 1 28.53 8.91 9.62
CA MET A 1 28.30 9.67 10.87
C MET A 1 28.46 11.17 10.65
N ASP A 2 28.86 11.58 9.44
CA ASP A 2 29.28 12.93 9.04
C ASP A 2 28.14 13.96 8.98
N HIS A 3 26.94 13.60 9.44
CA HIS A 3 25.76 14.45 9.46
C HIS A 3 25.24 14.74 10.88
N ILE A 4 25.90 14.23 11.92
CA ILE A 4 25.55 14.47 13.32
C ILE A 4 26.58 15.46 13.87
N THR A 5 26.17 16.71 14.09
CA THR A 5 27.04 17.72 14.72
C THR A 5 26.93 17.68 16.24
N VAL A 6 25.72 17.46 16.76
CA VAL A 6 25.44 17.37 18.20
C VAL A 6 24.88 15.99 18.55
N PRO A 7 25.71 15.06 19.05
CA PRO A 7 25.26 13.69 19.35
C PRO A 7 24.45 13.59 20.64
N LYS A 8 24.59 14.54 21.57
CA LYS A 8 23.89 14.57 22.86
C LYS A 8 23.54 16.00 23.26
N VAL A 9 22.31 16.21 23.74
CA VAL A 9 21.85 17.47 24.34
C VAL A 9 21.17 17.18 25.66
N GLU A 10 21.57 17.89 26.72
CA GLU A 10 20.97 17.80 28.05
C GLU A 10 19.87 18.84 28.23
N ASN A 11 19.09 18.72 29.30
CA ASN A 11 18.01 19.65 29.66
C ASN A 11 16.94 19.85 28.57
N VAL A 12 16.70 18.82 27.74
CA VAL A 12 15.61 18.83 26.75
C VAL A 12 14.32 18.41 27.44
N LYS A 13 13.20 19.03 27.10
CA LYS A 13 11.86 18.61 27.54
C LYS A 13 11.13 17.92 26.41
N LEU A 14 10.58 16.74 26.66
CA LEU A 14 9.60 16.10 25.78
C LEU A 14 8.20 16.38 26.32
N LEU A 15 7.41 17.18 25.61
CA LEU A 15 6.04 17.50 25.99
C LEU A 15 5.11 16.35 25.64
N ASP A 16 4.53 15.73 26.66
CA ASP A 16 3.41 14.79 26.50
C ASP A 16 2.11 15.61 26.39
N ARG A 17 1.44 15.52 25.24
CA ARG A 17 0.19 16.26 25.01
C ARG A 17 -1.04 15.56 25.61
N CYS A 18 -0.94 14.27 25.93
CA CYS A 18 -2.07 13.47 26.40
C CYS A 18 -2.10 13.32 27.93
N VAL A 19 -0.97 13.54 28.59
CA VAL A 19 -0.84 13.38 30.04
C VAL A 19 -0.58 14.74 30.68
N GLY A 20 -1.44 15.16 31.62
CA GLY A 20 -1.29 16.41 32.38
C GLY A 20 -0.10 16.46 33.35
N LYS A 21 0.91 15.60 33.17
CA LYS A 21 2.14 15.61 33.97
C LYS A 21 3.04 16.73 33.47
N LYS A 22 3.70 17.43 34.41
CA LYS A 22 4.75 18.39 34.05
C LYS A 22 5.84 17.64 33.28
N PRO A 23 6.28 18.15 32.11
CA PRO A 23 7.33 17.52 31.33
C PRO A 23 8.62 17.55 32.15
N ALA A 24 9.21 16.38 32.40
CA ALA A 24 10.50 16.33 33.07
C ALA A 24 11.63 16.63 32.07
N ASN A 25 12.75 17.10 32.59
CA ASN A 25 13.96 17.27 31.80
C ASN A 25 14.58 15.91 31.49
N GLY A 26 15.30 15.84 30.37
CA GLY A 26 16.00 14.64 29.94
C GLY A 26 17.15 14.95 29.00
N SER A 27 17.83 13.89 28.59
CA SER A 27 18.90 13.94 27.59
C SER A 27 18.40 13.41 26.25
N LEU A 28 18.65 14.15 25.18
CA LEU A 28 18.36 13.78 23.81
C LEU A 28 19.64 13.31 23.13
N TYR A 29 19.64 12.09 22.61
CA TYR A 29 20.75 11.48 21.89
C TYR A 29 20.38 11.31 20.42
N LEU A 30 21.23 11.77 19.52
CA LEU A 30 21.07 11.58 18.08
C LEU A 30 22.13 10.59 17.58
N THR A 31 21.66 9.50 16.99
CA THR A 31 22.50 8.48 16.35
C THR A 31 22.23 8.45 14.84
N ALA A 32 22.95 7.63 14.08
CA ALA A 32 22.68 7.46 12.66
C ALA A 32 21.31 6.80 12.35
N THR A 33 20.65 6.21 13.34
CA THR A 33 19.48 5.35 13.13
C THR A 33 18.26 5.76 13.95
N HIS A 34 18.51 6.30 15.15
CA HIS A 34 17.48 6.68 16.12
C HIS A 34 17.79 8.03 16.76
N LEU A 35 16.73 8.76 17.07
CA LEU A 35 16.68 9.80 18.09
C LEU A 35 16.16 9.17 19.39
N ILE A 36 16.92 9.28 20.47
CA ILE A 36 16.62 8.64 21.75
C ILE A 36 16.53 9.71 22.83
N TYR A 37 15.39 9.81 23.50
CA TYR A 37 15.19 10.70 24.64
C TYR A 37 15.17 9.88 25.93
N VAL A 38 15.99 10.26 26.90
CA VAL A 38 16.08 9.61 28.22
C VAL A 38 15.66 10.61 29.28
N GLU A 39 14.56 10.32 29.97
CA GLU A 39 14.02 11.17 31.03
C GLU A 39 14.90 11.09 32.29
N ALA A 40 15.22 12.24 32.90
CA ALA A 40 16.09 12.32 34.07
C ALA A 40 15.39 12.02 35.40
N SER A 41 14.05 12.04 35.43
CA SER A 41 13.25 12.03 36.67
C SER A 41 12.30 10.82 36.73
N GLY A 42 12.64 9.84 37.56
CA GLY A 42 11.77 8.72 37.95
C GLY A 42 12.54 7.56 38.58
N ALA A 43 11.89 6.75 39.44
CA ALA A 43 12.45 5.51 40.00
C ALA A 43 12.75 4.44 38.93
N ALA A 44 12.21 4.61 37.71
CA ALA A 44 12.50 3.82 36.53
C ALA A 44 12.90 4.76 35.37
N ARG A 45 14.00 4.43 34.70
CA ARG A 45 14.52 5.15 33.53
C ARG A 45 13.56 5.00 32.35
N LYS A 46 12.83 6.05 31.99
CA LYS A 46 11.92 6.07 30.84
C LYS A 46 12.66 6.55 29.59
N GLU A 47 12.64 5.75 28.54
CA GLU A 47 13.26 6.07 27.26
C GLU A 47 12.22 6.15 26.14
N THR A 48 12.35 7.16 25.27
CA THR A 48 11.55 7.30 24.05
C THR A 48 12.45 7.18 22.84
N TRP A 49 12.18 6.18 22.00
CA TRP A 49 12.98 5.87 20.82
C TRP A 49 12.20 6.21 19.56
N ILE A 50 12.79 7.04 18.70
CA ILE A 50 12.23 7.43 17.40
C ILE A 50 13.24 7.04 16.32
N ALA A 51 12.93 6.00 15.55
CA ALA A 51 13.74 5.65 14.40
C ALA A 51 13.67 6.75 13.34
N LEU A 52 14.82 7.18 12.80
CA LEU A 52 14.89 8.36 11.94
C LEU A 52 14.11 8.18 10.63
N HIS A 53 14.03 6.96 10.11
CA HIS A 53 13.24 6.64 8.91
C HIS A 53 11.72 6.69 9.13
N HIS A 54 11.26 6.70 10.39
CA HIS A 54 9.87 6.93 10.74
C HIS A 54 9.50 8.42 10.79
N ILE A 55 10.48 9.34 10.81
CA ILE A 55 10.20 10.77 10.80
C ILE A 55 9.67 11.13 9.39
N ALA A 56 8.53 11.82 9.34
CA ALA A 56 7.93 12.33 8.11
C ALA A 56 8.30 13.80 7.90
N THR A 57 8.08 14.63 8.92
CA THR A 57 8.44 16.04 8.94
C THR A 57 9.14 16.40 10.23
N VAL A 58 10.04 17.37 10.11
CA VAL A 58 10.75 18.01 11.22
C VAL A 58 10.41 19.49 11.11
N GLU A 59 9.83 20.06 12.15
CA GLU A 59 9.42 21.45 12.20
C GLU A 59 10.10 22.14 13.37
N ARG A 60 10.70 23.30 13.12
CA ARG A 60 11.25 24.17 14.15
C ARG A 60 10.38 25.41 14.23
N LEU A 61 9.78 25.64 15.39
CA LEU A 61 8.94 26.81 15.64
C LEU A 61 9.77 28.00 16.13
N PRO A 62 9.22 29.23 16.09
CA PRO A 62 9.87 30.39 16.69
C PRO A 62 10.20 30.16 18.17
N ILE A 63 11.29 30.77 18.63
CA ILE A 63 11.71 30.70 20.03
C ILE A 63 10.62 31.22 20.96
N THR A 64 10.42 30.53 22.07
CA THR A 64 9.44 30.90 23.10
C THR A 64 10.17 31.16 24.41
N THR A 65 9.46 31.68 25.41
CA THR A 65 9.99 31.81 26.79
C THR A 65 10.38 30.46 27.42
N LEU A 66 9.88 29.34 26.88
CA LEU A 66 10.20 28.00 27.33
C LEU A 66 11.40 27.37 26.61
N GLY A 67 11.91 28.00 25.55
CA GLY A 67 12.98 27.50 24.68
C GLY A 67 12.57 27.40 23.20
N CYS A 68 13.40 26.73 22.40
CA CYS A 68 13.21 26.43 20.99
C CYS A 68 12.37 25.15 20.80
N PRO A 69 11.13 25.24 20.26
CA PRO A 69 10.31 24.07 20.03
C PRO A 69 10.71 23.36 18.73
N LEU A 70 10.94 22.05 18.83
CA LEU A 70 11.22 21.14 17.72
C LEU A 70 10.17 20.03 17.69
N ILE A 71 9.40 19.96 16.60
CA ILE A 71 8.28 19.06 16.44
C ILE A 71 8.63 18.01 15.38
N LEU A 72 8.47 16.73 15.74
CA LEU A 72 8.66 15.61 14.84
C LEU A 72 7.33 14.93 14.58
N HIS A 73 6.82 15.01 13.36
CA HIS A 73 5.69 14.19 12.94
C HIS A 73 6.23 12.89 12.37
N CYS A 74 5.79 11.77 12.92
CA CYS A 74 6.22 10.45 12.49
C CYS A 74 5.16 9.79 11.59
N LYS A 75 5.61 8.94 10.66
CA LYS A 75 4.77 8.14 9.75
C LYS A 75 3.84 7.15 10.46
N ASN A 76 4.10 6.88 11.74
CA ASN A 76 3.25 6.09 12.64
C ASN A 76 2.28 6.95 13.47
N PHE A 77 2.02 8.18 13.04
CA PHE A 77 1.07 9.13 13.65
C PHE A 77 1.47 9.66 15.02
N ARG A 78 2.66 9.32 15.52
CA ARG A 78 3.20 9.93 16.73
C ARG A 78 3.74 11.32 16.41
N VAL A 79 3.43 12.28 17.27
CA VAL A 79 4.03 13.61 17.22
C VAL A 79 4.84 13.82 18.49
N ALA A 80 6.14 14.07 18.34
CA ALA A 80 7.04 14.33 19.46
C ALA A 80 7.36 15.82 19.52
N HIS A 81 7.08 16.45 20.66
CA HIS A 81 7.31 17.87 20.91
C HIS A 81 8.50 18.04 21.85
N PHE A 82 9.65 18.36 21.29
CA PHE A 82 10.84 18.69 22.06
C PHE A 82 10.94 20.20 22.28
N VAL A 83 11.43 20.60 23.44
CA VAL A 83 11.82 21.98 23.73
C VAL A 83 13.26 21.98 24.19
N LEU A 84 14.11 22.70 23.45
CA LEU A 84 15.54 22.83 23.69
C LEU A 84 15.85 24.25 24.19
N GLU A 85 16.82 24.40 25.10
CA GLU A 85 17.18 25.71 25.66
C GLU A 85 17.97 26.58 24.68
N SER A 86 18.88 25.98 23.90
CA SER A 86 19.76 26.69 22.96
C SER A 86 19.22 26.67 21.54
N ASP A 87 19.04 27.85 20.95
CA ASP A 87 18.58 28.02 19.58
C ASP A 87 19.58 27.47 18.54
N VAL A 88 20.88 27.68 18.77
CA VAL A 88 21.97 27.20 17.91
C VAL A 88 21.97 25.67 17.88
N VAL A 89 21.88 25.04 19.05
CA VAL A 89 21.84 23.57 19.18
C VAL A 89 20.55 23.00 18.55
N CYS A 90 19.42 23.69 18.74
CA CYS A 90 18.14 23.34 18.12
C CYS A 90 18.24 23.37 16.58
N HIS A 91 18.88 24.39 16.02
CA HIS A 91 19.12 24.50 14.58
C HIS A 91 20.04 23.38 14.05
N GLU A 92 21.12 23.06 14.74
CA GLU A 92 22.04 21.99 14.36
C GLU A 92 21.39 20.61 14.36
N ILE A 93 20.58 20.30 15.39
CA ILE A 93 19.78 19.06 15.43
C ILE A 93 18.77 19.04 14.30
N TYR A 94 18.08 20.15 14.04
CA TYR A 94 17.10 20.26 12.96
C TYR A 94 17.73 19.91 11.59
N ILE A 95 18.90 20.47 11.27
CA ILE A 95 19.63 20.17 10.03
C ILE A 95 20.07 18.69 9.98
N SER A 96 20.58 18.16 11.10
CA SER A 96 21.00 16.76 11.19
C SER A 96 19.81 15.81 10.95
N LEU A 97 18.65 16.08 11.57
CA LEU A 97 17.44 15.29 11.40
C LEU A 97 16.87 15.37 9.98
N LEU A 98 16.92 16.54 9.33
CA LEU A 98 16.50 16.66 7.93
C LEU A 98 17.32 15.76 7.00
N LYS A 99 18.65 15.75 7.16
CA LYS A 99 19.56 14.91 6.36
C LYS A 99 19.34 13.43 6.63
N LEU A 100 19.23 13.04 7.90
CA LEU A 100 19.15 11.63 8.30
C LEU A 100 17.76 11.00 8.08
N SER A 101 16.68 11.78 8.14
CA SER A 101 15.31 11.29 7.90
C SER A 101 14.93 11.24 6.42
N ARG A 102 15.70 11.92 5.55
CA ARG A 102 15.46 12.03 4.11
C ARG A 102 16.73 11.73 3.31
N PRO A 103 17.21 10.47 3.35
CA PRO A 103 18.35 10.05 2.54
C PRO A 103 18.11 10.34 1.05
N ALA A 104 19.13 10.85 0.36
CA ALA A 104 19.04 11.24 -1.03
C ALA A 104 19.16 10.04 -1.98
N LEU A 105 20.03 9.09 -1.62
CA LEU A 105 20.26 7.88 -2.39
C LEU A 105 19.72 6.65 -1.66
N PRO A 106 19.28 5.59 -2.37
CA PRO A 106 18.88 4.33 -1.74
C PRO A 106 19.97 3.75 -0.83
N GLU A 107 21.23 3.86 -1.22
CA GLU A 107 22.39 3.34 -0.49
C GLU A 107 22.59 4.01 0.88
N ASP A 108 22.07 5.23 1.04
CA ASP A 108 22.10 5.98 2.31
C ASP A 108 21.04 5.47 3.31
N LEU A 109 20.10 4.62 2.87
CA LEU A 109 19.10 4.03 3.76
C LEU A 109 19.79 3.11 4.78
N TYR A 110 19.28 3.14 6.02
CA TYR A 110 19.78 2.27 7.09
C TYR A 110 19.85 0.78 6.67
N ALA A 111 18.93 0.33 5.80
CA ALA A 111 18.90 -1.03 5.26
C ALA A 111 20.24 -1.51 4.66
N PHE A 112 21.04 -0.62 4.06
CA PHE A 112 22.33 -0.97 3.44
C PHE A 112 23.49 -0.97 4.45
N SER A 113 23.40 -0.16 5.51
CA SER A 113 24.38 -0.15 6.60
C SER A 113 24.09 -1.17 7.71
N TYR A 114 22.87 -1.71 7.77
CA TYR A 114 22.44 -2.61 8.81
C TYR A 114 23.10 -3.99 8.66
N ASN A 115 23.97 -4.33 9.61
CA ASN A 115 24.60 -5.65 9.68
C ASN A 115 24.12 -6.41 10.92
N PRO A 116 23.02 -7.20 10.84
CA PRO A 116 22.55 -7.98 11.97
C PRO A 116 23.58 -9.04 12.36
N LYS A 117 23.64 -9.39 13.65
CA LYS A 117 24.48 -10.50 14.17
C LYS A 117 24.06 -11.90 13.67
N SER A 118 23.07 -11.99 12.77
CA SER A 118 22.61 -13.25 12.19
C SER A 118 23.59 -13.77 11.14
N SER A 119 23.72 -15.09 11.02
CA SER A 119 24.61 -15.70 10.05
C SER A 119 24.16 -15.40 8.61
N LYS A 120 25.12 -15.37 7.66
CA LYS A 120 24.84 -15.17 6.23
C LYS A 120 23.75 -16.13 5.72
N LYS A 121 23.82 -17.41 6.12
CA LYS A 121 22.83 -18.46 5.82
C LYS A 121 21.42 -18.14 6.35
N MET A 122 21.30 -17.44 7.49
CA MET A 122 20.00 -17.02 8.00
C MET A 122 19.40 -15.86 7.19
N ARG A 123 20.25 -14.91 6.76
CA ARG A 123 19.81 -13.81 5.89
C ARG A 123 19.35 -14.31 4.52
N GLU A 124 20.09 -15.23 3.92
CA GLU A 124 19.72 -15.84 2.64
C GLU A 124 18.39 -16.60 2.71
N ARG A 125 18.09 -17.25 3.84
CA ARG A 125 16.78 -17.87 4.07
C ARG A 125 15.64 -16.85 4.12
N GLY A 126 15.89 -15.64 4.62
CA GLY A 126 14.90 -14.56 4.62
C GLY A 126 14.52 -14.12 3.20
N TRP A 127 15.52 -13.96 2.32
CA TRP A 127 15.28 -13.59 0.91
C TRP A 127 14.60 -14.70 0.10
N ARG A 128 14.85 -15.97 0.43
CA ARG A 128 14.23 -17.14 -0.20
C ARG A 128 12.93 -17.59 0.47
N LEU A 129 12.41 -16.81 1.42
CA LEU A 129 11.19 -17.18 2.16
C LEU A 129 9.98 -17.31 1.23
N ILE A 130 9.93 -16.47 0.19
CA ILE A 130 8.86 -16.45 -0.81
C ILE A 130 9.49 -16.83 -2.13
N ASP A 131 9.14 -18.00 -2.64
CA ASP A 131 9.44 -18.41 -4.01
C ASP A 131 8.16 -18.32 -4.85
N PRO A 132 8.07 -17.39 -5.81
CA PRO A 132 6.87 -17.21 -6.62
C PRO A 132 6.44 -18.47 -7.37
N ILE A 133 7.41 -19.24 -7.89
CA ILE A 133 7.14 -20.47 -8.66
C ILE A 133 6.52 -21.53 -7.74
N SER A 134 7.10 -21.76 -6.57
CA SER A 134 6.51 -22.66 -5.58
C SER A 134 5.13 -22.20 -5.10
N ASP A 135 4.86 -20.89 -4.98
CA ASP A 135 3.53 -20.41 -4.57
C ASP A 135 2.50 -20.60 -5.69
N PHE A 136 2.86 -20.40 -6.95
CA PHE A 136 2.01 -20.79 -8.09
C PHE A 136 1.77 -22.30 -8.13
N GLY A 137 2.81 -23.12 -7.87
CA GLY A 137 2.68 -24.56 -7.74
C GLY A 137 1.71 -24.98 -6.63
N ARG A 138 1.77 -24.31 -5.46
CA ARG A 138 0.80 -24.49 -4.35
C ARG A 138 -0.64 -24.16 -4.77
N MET A 139 -0.82 -23.26 -5.73
CA MET A 139 -2.13 -22.91 -6.29
C MET A 139 -2.58 -23.81 -7.44
N GLY A 140 -1.78 -24.82 -7.81
CA GLY A 140 -2.06 -25.71 -8.94
C GLY A 140 -1.78 -25.08 -10.30
N ILE A 141 -0.78 -24.20 -10.40
CA ILE A 141 -0.37 -23.55 -11.65
C ILE A 141 1.09 -23.96 -11.94
N PRO A 142 1.42 -24.41 -13.16
CA PRO A 142 0.57 -24.48 -14.36
C PRO A 142 -0.46 -25.62 -14.31
N ASN A 143 -1.54 -25.49 -15.09
CA ASN A 143 -2.59 -26.49 -15.25
C ASN A 143 -3.14 -26.50 -16.69
N ARG A 144 -4.34 -27.07 -16.88
CA ARG A 144 -5.02 -27.12 -18.19
C ARG A 144 -5.37 -25.75 -18.77
N TYR A 145 -5.63 -24.75 -17.93
CA TYR A 145 -6.09 -23.42 -18.34
C TYR A 145 -5.03 -22.32 -18.19
N TRP A 146 -4.11 -22.46 -17.25
CA TRP A 146 -3.15 -21.42 -16.88
C TRP A 146 -1.71 -21.90 -17.07
N ALA A 147 -0.86 -21.03 -17.62
CA ALA A 147 0.57 -21.27 -17.80
C ALA A 147 1.40 -20.10 -17.27
N LEU A 148 2.61 -20.40 -16.79
CA LEU A 148 3.63 -19.38 -16.58
C LEU A 148 4.27 -19.05 -17.92
N THR A 149 4.48 -17.76 -18.18
CA THR A 149 5.28 -17.30 -19.32
C THR A 149 6.51 -16.54 -18.84
N ASP A 150 7.60 -16.72 -19.57
CA ASP A 150 8.86 -16.01 -19.38
C ASP A 150 8.95 -14.72 -20.20
N ALA A 151 7.83 -14.30 -20.79
CA ALA A 151 7.73 -13.10 -21.61
C ALA A 151 8.13 -11.82 -20.87
N ASN A 152 8.11 -11.81 -19.53
CA ASN A 152 8.58 -10.69 -18.73
C ASN A 152 9.89 -10.96 -18.00
N ARG A 153 10.65 -12.01 -18.35
CA ARG A 153 11.90 -12.44 -17.66
C ARG A 153 12.90 -11.29 -17.48
N ASN A 154 13.07 -10.48 -18.52
CA ASN A 154 13.95 -9.31 -18.50
C ASN A 154 13.18 -7.98 -18.36
N TYR A 155 11.94 -8.03 -17.85
CA TYR A 155 11.07 -6.86 -17.67
C TYR A 155 10.66 -6.14 -18.97
N GLU A 156 10.71 -6.84 -20.11
CA GLU A 156 10.46 -6.30 -21.45
C GLU A 156 8.99 -5.92 -21.69
N ILE A 157 8.05 -6.74 -21.19
CA ILE A 157 6.61 -6.42 -21.30
C ILE A 157 6.24 -5.33 -20.30
N CYS A 158 6.63 -5.47 -19.04
CA CYS A 158 6.28 -4.54 -17.98
C CYS A 158 7.36 -4.48 -16.89
N SER A 159 8.01 -3.32 -16.77
CA SER A 159 9.05 -3.01 -15.78
C SER A 159 8.61 -3.05 -14.32
N THR A 160 7.32 -3.24 -14.05
CA THR A 160 6.77 -3.23 -12.69
C THR A 160 5.95 -4.48 -12.36
N TYR A 161 6.01 -5.49 -13.22
CA TYR A 161 5.54 -6.85 -12.96
C TYR A 161 6.71 -7.76 -12.61
N PRO A 162 6.47 -8.90 -11.94
CA PRO A 162 7.50 -9.90 -11.71
C PRO A 162 8.00 -10.50 -13.04
N PRO A 163 9.19 -11.15 -13.04
CA PRO A 163 9.73 -11.81 -14.23
C PRO A 163 8.80 -12.90 -14.79
N GLU A 164 8.24 -13.72 -13.90
CA GLU A 164 7.26 -14.75 -14.23
C GLU A 164 5.84 -14.20 -14.06
N ILE A 165 5.04 -14.29 -15.12
CA ILE A 165 3.62 -13.91 -15.09
C ILE A 165 2.74 -15.08 -15.53
N VAL A 166 1.50 -15.11 -15.02
CA VAL A 166 0.54 -16.17 -15.32
C VAL A 166 -0.53 -15.67 -16.27
N VAL A 167 -0.67 -16.36 -17.40
CA VAL A 167 -1.61 -16.04 -18.49
C VAL A 167 -2.40 -17.30 -18.90
N PRO A 168 -3.55 -17.16 -19.58
CA PRO A 168 -4.26 -18.32 -20.12
C PRO A 168 -3.36 -19.12 -21.07
N LYS A 169 -3.41 -20.45 -21.00
CA LYS A 169 -2.61 -21.34 -21.85
C LYS A 169 -3.01 -21.24 -23.34
N SER A 170 -4.23 -20.80 -23.62
CA SER A 170 -4.77 -20.65 -24.97
C SER A 170 -4.28 -19.40 -25.71
N VAL A 171 -3.71 -18.40 -25.02
CA VAL A 171 -3.28 -17.15 -25.67
C VAL A 171 -1.84 -17.24 -26.20
N SER A 172 -1.61 -16.59 -27.34
CA SER A 172 -0.27 -16.45 -27.90
C SER A 172 0.53 -15.34 -27.19
N LEU A 173 1.86 -15.42 -27.26
CA LEU A 173 2.73 -14.34 -26.80
C LEU A 173 2.44 -13.01 -27.49
N GLY A 174 2.14 -13.04 -28.80
CA GLY A 174 1.79 -11.85 -29.58
C GLY A 174 0.56 -11.12 -29.00
N THR A 175 -0.46 -11.88 -28.60
CA THR A 175 -1.67 -11.34 -27.96
C THR A 175 -1.36 -10.68 -26.61
N VAL A 176 -0.50 -11.29 -25.79
CA VAL A 176 -0.08 -10.71 -24.50
C VAL A 176 0.67 -9.39 -24.72
N VAL A 177 1.58 -9.35 -25.70
CA VAL A 177 2.35 -8.15 -26.07
C VAL A 177 1.45 -7.06 -26.70
N GLY A 178 0.46 -7.44 -27.50
CA GLY A 178 -0.52 -6.51 -28.07
C GLY A 178 -1.39 -5.86 -26.99
N SER A 179 -1.94 -6.68 -26.08
CA SER A 179 -2.71 -6.20 -24.92
C SER A 179 -1.88 -5.31 -23.99
N SER A 180 -0.60 -5.64 -23.74
CA SER A 180 0.25 -4.83 -22.87
C SER A 180 0.36 -3.38 -23.37
N LYS A 181 0.56 -3.17 -24.67
CA LYS A 181 0.63 -1.83 -25.27
C LYS A 181 -0.66 -1.02 -25.11
N PHE A 182 -1.80 -1.69 -24.97
CA PHE A 182 -3.10 -1.06 -24.73
C PHE A 182 -3.39 -0.81 -23.25
N ARG A 183 -2.58 -1.35 -22.34
CA ARG A 183 -2.78 -1.24 -20.89
C ARG A 183 -1.83 -0.21 -20.31
N SER A 184 -2.33 0.69 -19.46
CA SER A 184 -1.50 1.76 -18.90
C SER A 184 -0.29 1.24 -18.12
N LYS A 185 0.92 1.66 -18.52
CA LYS A 185 2.20 1.14 -18.01
C LYS A 185 2.41 -0.36 -18.30
N GLU A 186 1.81 -0.83 -19.37
CA GLU A 186 1.97 -2.17 -19.89
C GLU A 186 1.56 -3.29 -18.91
N ARG A 187 0.73 -2.95 -17.93
CA ARG A 187 0.26 -3.87 -16.88
C ARG A 187 -0.92 -4.68 -17.38
N VAL A 188 -0.58 -5.63 -18.25
CA VAL A 188 -1.46 -6.63 -18.86
C VAL A 188 -2.26 -7.43 -17.80
N PRO A 189 -3.48 -7.91 -18.11
CA PRO A 189 -4.20 -8.88 -17.29
C PRO A 189 -3.37 -10.13 -17.00
N VAL A 190 -3.11 -10.39 -15.72
CA VAL A 190 -2.40 -11.58 -15.24
C VAL A 190 -3.15 -12.19 -14.06
N SER A 191 -3.17 -13.51 -13.97
CA SER A 191 -3.83 -14.22 -12.87
C SER A 191 -3.03 -14.15 -11.57
N GLN A 192 -3.74 -14.15 -10.45
CA GLN A 192 -3.20 -14.23 -9.09
C GLN A 192 -3.59 -15.54 -8.38
N GLY A 193 -4.37 -16.43 -9.01
CA GLY A 193 -4.60 -17.76 -8.41
C GLY A 193 -5.78 -18.58 -8.90
N ARG A 194 -5.64 -19.89 -8.59
CA ARG A 194 -6.49 -21.10 -8.62
C ARG A 194 -7.34 -21.47 -9.84
N GLU A 195 -7.51 -22.80 -9.97
CA GLU A 195 -7.90 -23.53 -11.19
C GLU A 195 -9.26 -23.18 -11.81
N GLU A 196 -10.26 -22.81 -11.00
CA GLU A 196 -11.66 -22.73 -11.49
C GLU A 196 -12.27 -21.33 -11.35
N ALA A 197 -11.68 -20.46 -10.54
CA ALA A 197 -12.13 -19.10 -10.32
C ALA A 197 -10.92 -18.19 -10.15
N ALA A 198 -10.53 -17.53 -11.24
CA ALA A 198 -9.34 -16.70 -11.23
C ALA A 198 -9.64 -15.28 -10.76
N ILE A 199 -8.77 -14.75 -9.91
CA ILE A 199 -8.61 -13.31 -9.74
C ILE A 199 -7.53 -12.88 -10.72
N CYS A 200 -7.89 -12.01 -11.65
CA CYS A 200 -6.94 -11.38 -12.56
C CYS A 200 -6.77 -9.92 -12.22
N ARG A 201 -5.57 -9.40 -12.46
CA ARG A 201 -5.22 -8.03 -12.07
C ARG A 201 -4.57 -7.30 -13.25
N CYS A 202 -5.02 -6.10 -13.59
CA CYS A 202 -4.42 -5.28 -14.68
C CYS A 202 -4.37 -3.78 -14.33
N SER A 203 -3.89 -2.96 -15.26
CA SER A 203 -4.18 -1.51 -15.30
C SER A 203 -5.39 -1.22 -16.17
N GLN A 204 -5.93 0.00 -16.01
CA GLN A 204 -6.94 0.51 -16.93
C GLN A 204 -6.47 0.46 -18.40
N PRO A 205 -7.40 0.23 -19.35
CA PRO A 205 -7.10 0.31 -20.77
C PRO A 205 -6.85 1.75 -21.24
N LEU A 206 -6.17 1.88 -22.37
CA LEU A 206 -5.92 3.14 -23.09
C LEU A 206 -6.97 3.36 -24.18
N SER A 207 -8.24 3.09 -23.85
CA SER A 207 -9.35 3.11 -24.80
C SER A 207 -9.75 4.49 -25.27
N GLY A 208 -9.44 5.55 -24.51
CA GLY A 208 -10.04 6.86 -24.70
C GLY A 208 -11.56 6.74 -24.84
N PHE A 209 -12.13 7.42 -25.82
CA PHE A 209 -13.54 7.31 -26.15
C PHE A 209 -13.87 6.12 -27.04
N TYR A 210 -13.03 5.79 -28.03
CA TYR A 210 -13.38 4.88 -29.14
C TYR A 210 -12.31 3.82 -29.45
N THR A 211 -11.10 3.95 -28.92
CA THR A 211 -10.00 3.04 -29.25
C THR A 211 -10.26 1.66 -28.67
N ARG A 212 -10.07 0.65 -29.52
CA ARG A 212 -10.20 -0.77 -29.22
C ARG A 212 -8.88 -1.48 -29.42
N CYS A 213 -8.73 -2.64 -28.80
CA CYS A 213 -7.57 -3.49 -28.96
C CYS A 213 -8.04 -4.94 -29.05
N ILE A 214 -7.92 -5.52 -30.24
CA ILE A 214 -8.33 -6.90 -30.52
C ILE A 214 -7.56 -7.87 -29.61
N ASP A 215 -6.26 -7.65 -29.44
CA ASP A 215 -5.43 -8.48 -28.56
C ASP A 215 -5.88 -8.43 -27.10
N ASP A 216 -6.34 -7.28 -26.61
CA ASP A 216 -6.87 -7.13 -25.24
C ASP A 216 -8.25 -7.79 -25.10
N GLU A 217 -9.12 -7.62 -26.10
CA GLU A 217 -10.44 -8.27 -26.16
C GLU A 217 -10.28 -9.80 -26.15
N LEU A 218 -9.41 -10.35 -27.00
CA LEU A 218 -9.09 -11.78 -27.06
C LEU A 218 -8.48 -12.31 -25.77
N LEU A 219 -7.61 -11.53 -25.11
CA LEU A 219 -7.03 -11.91 -23.83
C LEU A 219 -8.09 -12.00 -22.73
N LEU A 220 -9.01 -11.02 -22.64
CA LEU A 220 -10.09 -11.03 -21.66
C LEU A 220 -11.09 -12.16 -21.93
N GLU A 221 -11.37 -12.45 -23.20
CA GLU A 221 -12.18 -13.59 -23.60
C GLU A 221 -11.53 -14.91 -23.16
N ALA A 222 -10.24 -15.09 -23.43
CA ALA A 222 -9.50 -16.28 -23.01
C ALA A 222 -9.48 -16.45 -21.49
N ILE A 223 -9.37 -15.35 -20.73
CA ILE A 223 -9.51 -15.37 -19.26
C ILE A 223 -10.91 -15.86 -18.86
N SER A 224 -11.97 -15.34 -19.48
CA SER A 224 -13.34 -15.81 -19.22
C SER A 224 -13.50 -17.31 -19.51
N GLN A 225 -12.89 -17.81 -20.59
CA GLN A 225 -12.94 -19.21 -21.00
C GLN A 225 -12.15 -20.17 -20.09
N THR A 226 -11.26 -19.66 -19.22
CA THR A 226 -10.62 -20.50 -18.18
C THR A 226 -11.61 -21.01 -17.13
N ASN A 227 -12.82 -20.45 -17.10
CA ASN A 227 -13.92 -20.87 -16.23
C ASN A 227 -15.16 -21.21 -17.07
N PRO A 228 -15.21 -22.40 -17.70
CA PRO A 228 -16.32 -22.76 -18.60
C PRO A 228 -17.68 -22.90 -17.89
N GLY A 229 -17.71 -23.00 -16.57
CA GLY A 229 -18.96 -22.99 -15.80
C GLY A 229 -19.59 -21.59 -15.67
N SER A 230 -18.91 -20.56 -16.17
CA SER A 230 -19.29 -19.17 -16.06
C SER A 230 -19.90 -18.63 -17.35
N GLN A 231 -21.01 -17.90 -17.21
CA GLN A 231 -21.61 -17.18 -18.34
C GLN A 231 -20.93 -15.83 -18.60
N PHE A 232 -20.26 -15.24 -17.61
CA PHE A 232 -19.64 -13.93 -17.74
C PHE A 232 -18.54 -13.69 -16.69
N MET A 233 -17.63 -12.79 -17.03
CA MET A 233 -16.56 -12.31 -16.17
C MET A 233 -16.91 -10.92 -15.63
N TYR A 234 -16.72 -10.67 -14.34
CA TYR A 234 -16.73 -9.32 -13.80
C TYR A 234 -15.44 -8.57 -14.15
N VAL A 235 -15.61 -7.34 -14.62
CA VAL A 235 -14.55 -6.34 -14.66
C VAL A 235 -14.85 -5.30 -13.60
N VAL A 236 -14.00 -5.26 -12.58
CA VAL A 236 -14.14 -4.37 -11.43
C VAL A 236 -13.16 -3.22 -11.58
N ASP A 237 -13.67 -1.99 -11.61
CA ASP A 237 -12.86 -0.78 -11.52
C ASP A 237 -13.05 -0.17 -10.14
N THR A 238 -11.97 -0.01 -9.38
CA THR A 238 -12.11 0.54 -8.03
C THR A 238 -12.36 2.03 -7.99
N ARG A 239 -12.25 2.74 -9.10
CA ARG A 239 -12.50 4.18 -9.10
C ARG A 239 -13.98 4.49 -8.87
N PRO A 240 -14.30 5.68 -8.35
CA PRO A 240 -15.59 6.30 -8.57
C PRO A 240 -15.81 6.53 -10.06
N LYS A 241 -17.06 6.37 -10.51
CA LYS A 241 -17.45 6.53 -11.93
C LYS A 241 -16.98 7.86 -12.52
N LEU A 242 -17.14 8.97 -11.79
CA LEU A 242 -16.70 10.31 -12.23
C LEU A 242 -15.19 10.37 -12.49
N ASN A 243 -14.38 9.79 -11.60
CA ASN A 243 -12.93 9.72 -11.77
C ASN A 243 -12.53 8.82 -12.95
N ALA A 244 -13.33 7.78 -13.24
CA ALA A 244 -13.13 6.94 -14.40
C ALA A 244 -13.41 7.69 -15.70
N ILE A 245 -14.49 8.46 -15.77
CA ILE A 245 -14.87 9.32 -16.90
C ILE A 245 -13.80 10.40 -17.13
N ALA A 246 -13.30 11.05 -16.07
CA ALA A 246 -12.23 12.04 -16.20
C ALA A 246 -10.95 11.45 -16.79
N ASN A 247 -10.55 10.24 -16.35
CA ASN A 247 -9.41 9.54 -16.95
C ASN A 247 -9.68 9.13 -18.41
N ARG A 248 -10.93 8.81 -18.76
CA ARG A 248 -11.33 8.49 -20.13
C ARG A 248 -11.12 9.69 -21.07
N ALA A 249 -11.49 10.88 -20.62
CA ALA A 249 -11.24 12.13 -21.33
C ALA A 249 -9.73 12.41 -21.55
N ALA A 250 -8.87 11.92 -20.66
CA ALA A 250 -7.41 12.01 -20.77
C ALA A 250 -6.76 10.85 -21.58
N GLY A 251 -7.52 10.15 -22.42
CA GLY A 251 -7.01 9.07 -23.29
C GLY A 251 -6.83 7.71 -22.64
N LYS A 252 -7.24 7.53 -21.37
CA LYS A 252 -7.36 6.20 -20.75
C LYS A 252 -8.79 5.70 -20.87
N GLY A 253 -9.24 4.80 -20.01
CA GLY A 253 -10.65 4.50 -19.91
C GLY A 253 -10.94 3.30 -19.03
N TYR A 254 -11.95 2.57 -19.45
CA TYR A 254 -12.46 1.36 -18.84
C TYR A 254 -13.16 0.55 -19.94
N GLU A 255 -13.30 -0.74 -19.72
CA GLU A 255 -13.86 -1.70 -20.67
C GLU A 255 -15.34 -1.36 -20.96
N ASN A 256 -15.71 -1.38 -22.25
CA ASN A 256 -17.10 -1.19 -22.68
C ASN A 256 -17.77 -2.55 -22.91
N GLU A 257 -18.93 -2.79 -22.31
CA GLU A 257 -19.66 -4.06 -22.43
C GLU A 257 -20.04 -4.39 -23.88
N ASP A 258 -20.15 -3.39 -24.77
CA ASP A 258 -20.40 -3.62 -26.21
C ASP A 258 -19.18 -4.21 -26.96
N ASN A 259 -17.96 -3.96 -26.46
CA ASN A 259 -16.72 -4.37 -27.12
C ASN A 259 -16.13 -5.65 -26.52
N TYR A 260 -16.31 -5.85 -25.22
CA TYR A 260 -15.79 -7.01 -24.50
C TYR A 260 -16.93 -8.00 -24.28
N ALA A 261 -16.90 -9.12 -25.01
CA ALA A 261 -17.92 -10.14 -24.90
C ALA A 261 -17.96 -10.74 -23.49
N ASN A 262 -19.17 -11.02 -23.00
CA ASN A 262 -19.41 -11.75 -21.75
C ASN A 262 -18.76 -11.12 -20.52
N ILE A 263 -18.66 -9.79 -20.46
CA ILE A 263 -18.26 -9.09 -19.23
C ILE A 263 -19.44 -8.44 -18.50
N ARG A 264 -19.30 -8.27 -17.19
CA ARG A 264 -20.13 -7.39 -16.36
C ARG A 264 -19.25 -6.35 -15.70
N PHE A 265 -19.46 -5.08 -16.03
CA PHE A 265 -18.62 -4.00 -15.53
C PHE A 265 -19.15 -3.42 -14.21
N ARG A 266 -18.27 -3.17 -13.23
CA ARG A 266 -18.65 -2.59 -11.93
C ARG A 266 -17.66 -1.56 -11.39
N PHE A 267 -18.15 -0.40 -10.96
CA PHE A 267 -17.38 0.58 -10.18
C PHE A 267 -17.52 0.34 -8.67
N MET A 268 -16.43 0.42 -7.91
CA MET A 268 -16.45 0.27 -6.43
C MET A 268 -16.33 1.57 -5.63
N GLY A 269 -15.95 2.71 -6.26
CA GLY A 269 -15.98 4.00 -5.57
C GLY A 269 -14.87 4.28 -4.56
N ILE A 270 -13.73 3.57 -4.62
CA ILE A 270 -12.55 3.84 -3.79
C ILE A 270 -11.84 5.08 -4.32
N GLU A 271 -11.75 6.13 -3.50
CA GLU A 271 -11.13 7.40 -3.86
C GLU A 271 -9.62 7.31 -4.16
N ASN A 272 -9.07 8.32 -4.84
CA ASN A 272 -7.65 8.34 -5.23
C ASN A 272 -6.72 8.65 -4.04
N ILE A 273 -5.40 8.47 -4.24
CA ILE A 273 -4.39 8.64 -3.19
C ILE A 273 -4.34 10.04 -2.57
N HIS A 274 -4.73 11.08 -3.31
CA HIS A 274 -4.73 12.45 -2.81
C HIS A 274 -5.87 12.66 -1.82
N VAL A 275 -7.04 12.08 -2.11
CA VAL A 275 -8.18 12.07 -1.18
C VAL A 275 -7.83 11.26 0.07
N MET A 276 -7.22 10.08 -0.08
CA MET A 276 -6.80 9.26 1.07
C MET A 276 -5.79 10.00 1.96
N ARG A 277 -4.81 10.69 1.36
CA ARG A 277 -3.84 11.50 2.10
C ARG A 277 -4.51 12.65 2.87
N SER A 278 -5.41 13.38 2.23
CA SER A 278 -6.18 14.44 2.89
C SER A 278 -7.05 13.89 4.03
N SER A 279 -7.64 12.71 3.84
CA SER A 279 -8.45 12.04 4.86
C SER A 279 -7.65 11.68 6.10
N VAL A 280 -6.46 11.08 5.93
CA VAL A 280 -5.56 10.81 7.06
C VAL A 280 -5.11 12.09 7.74
N GLN A 281 -4.76 13.13 6.97
CA GLN A 281 -4.33 14.41 7.54
C GLN A 281 -5.42 15.01 8.46
N LYS A 282 -6.67 15.04 8.00
CA LYS A 282 -7.81 15.48 8.82
C LYS A 282 -8.02 14.60 10.06
N LEU A 283 -7.83 13.29 9.94
CA LEU A 283 -7.92 12.39 11.09
C LEU A 283 -6.86 12.73 12.15
N LEU A 284 -5.63 13.00 11.72
CA LEU A 284 -4.54 13.37 12.61
C LEU A 284 -4.81 14.70 13.31
N GLU A 285 -5.33 15.70 12.60
CA GLU A 285 -5.74 16.97 13.19
C GLU A 285 -6.76 16.78 14.33
N VAL A 286 -7.72 15.87 14.16
CA VAL A 286 -8.71 15.53 15.20
C VAL A 286 -8.05 14.82 16.39
N CYS A 287 -7.12 13.90 16.13
CA CYS A 287 -6.35 13.22 17.18
C CYS A 287 -5.42 14.16 17.96
N GLU A 288 -5.03 15.29 17.38
CA GLU A 288 -4.16 16.30 17.99
C GLU A 288 -4.92 17.36 18.82
N LEU A 289 -6.26 17.31 18.86
CA LEU A 289 -7.06 18.20 19.70
C LEU A 289 -6.74 17.98 21.19
N LYS A 290 -6.49 19.07 21.92
CA LYS A 290 -6.01 19.00 23.33
C LYS A 290 -7.07 18.50 24.30
N THR A 291 -8.28 19.03 24.18
CA THR A 291 -9.42 18.74 25.08
C THR A 291 -10.73 18.82 24.29
N PRO A 292 -10.91 18.00 23.24
CA PRO A 292 -12.14 18.04 22.46
C PRO A 292 -13.31 17.51 23.29
N THR A 293 -14.48 18.11 23.11
CA THR A 293 -15.73 17.47 23.52
C THR A 293 -15.96 16.22 22.67
N MET A 294 -16.78 15.28 23.17
CA MET A 294 -17.14 14.08 22.41
C MET A 294 -17.79 14.44 21.06
N SER A 295 -18.61 15.49 21.02
CA SER A 295 -19.28 15.93 19.79
C SER A 295 -18.29 16.46 18.75
N GLU A 296 -17.33 17.30 19.17
CA GLU A 296 -16.26 17.80 18.29
C GLU A 296 -15.39 16.66 17.76
N PHE A 297 -15.02 15.70 18.61
CA PHE A 297 -14.23 14.54 18.19
C PHE A 297 -14.98 13.69 17.15
N LEU A 298 -16.26 13.35 17.40
CA LEU A 298 -17.05 12.54 16.48
C LEU A 298 -17.32 13.25 15.17
N SER A 299 -17.65 14.54 15.21
CA SER A 299 -17.85 15.37 14.01
C SER A 299 -16.56 15.49 13.19
N GLY A 300 -15.43 15.73 13.87
CA GLY A 300 -14.11 15.74 13.24
C GLY A 300 -13.78 14.40 12.58
N LEU A 301 -13.97 13.29 13.29
CA LEU A 301 -13.74 11.94 12.78
C LEU A 301 -14.60 11.64 11.55
N GLU A 302 -15.89 11.98 11.57
CA GLU A 302 -16.78 11.83 10.43
C GLU A 302 -16.33 12.69 9.24
N SER A 303 -16.00 13.96 9.49
CA SER A 303 -15.55 14.91 8.47
C SER A 303 -14.22 14.53 7.81
N SER A 304 -13.38 13.75 8.50
CA SER A 304 -12.16 13.18 7.93
C SER A 304 -12.45 12.21 6.77
N GLY A 305 -13.63 11.58 6.78
CA GLY A 305 -14.02 10.55 5.83
C GLY A 305 -13.23 9.23 5.94
N TRP A 306 -12.34 9.09 6.92
CA TRP A 306 -11.42 7.96 7.03
C TRP A 306 -12.14 6.61 7.13
N LEU A 307 -13.12 6.50 8.04
CA LEU A 307 -13.92 5.29 8.21
C LEU A 307 -14.77 4.96 6.97
N ARG A 308 -15.28 5.99 6.27
CA ARG A 308 -16.00 5.82 5.01
C ARG A 308 -15.09 5.23 3.93
N HIS A 309 -13.84 5.66 3.86
CA HIS A 309 -12.86 5.09 2.92
C HIS A 309 -12.51 3.65 3.27
N ILE A 310 -12.28 3.32 4.54
CA ILE A 310 -12.08 1.92 4.98
C ILE A 310 -13.29 1.07 4.58
N LYS A 311 -14.51 1.53 4.86
CA LYS A 311 -15.74 0.84 4.46
C LYS A 311 -15.78 0.56 2.96
N ALA A 312 -15.48 1.55 2.11
CA ALA A 312 -15.49 1.37 0.66
C ALA A 312 -14.49 0.31 0.17
N VAL A 313 -13.31 0.22 0.78
CA VAL A 313 -12.36 -0.85 0.43
C VAL A 313 -12.84 -2.22 0.92
N MET A 314 -13.40 -2.29 2.12
CA MET A 314 -13.98 -3.54 2.64
C MET A 314 -15.15 -4.02 1.77
N ASP A 315 -16.05 -3.12 1.36
CA ASP A 315 -17.16 -3.44 0.46
C ASP A 315 -16.66 -4.02 -0.87
N ALA A 316 -15.55 -3.51 -1.43
CA ALA A 316 -14.91 -4.04 -2.63
C ALA A 316 -14.31 -5.44 -2.41
N GLY A 317 -13.62 -5.65 -1.30
CA GLY A 317 -13.10 -6.97 -0.92
C GLY A 317 -14.23 -7.99 -0.73
N ILE A 318 -15.29 -7.60 -0.03
CA ILE A 318 -16.48 -8.44 0.18
C ILE A 318 -17.15 -8.77 -1.15
N PHE A 319 -17.28 -7.80 -2.06
CA PHE A 319 -17.87 -8.04 -3.39
C PHE A 319 -17.06 -9.08 -4.17
N ILE A 320 -15.74 -8.88 -4.30
CA ILE A 320 -14.86 -9.82 -5.03
C ILE A 320 -14.88 -11.20 -4.39
N ALA A 321 -14.80 -11.26 -3.05
CA ALA A 321 -14.87 -12.53 -2.33
C ALA A 321 -16.22 -13.25 -2.55
N LYS A 322 -17.35 -12.52 -2.58
CA LYS A 322 -18.67 -13.10 -2.84
C LYS A 322 -18.79 -13.65 -4.26
N VAL A 323 -18.32 -12.89 -5.26
CA VAL A 323 -18.24 -13.35 -6.66
C VAL A 323 -17.46 -14.65 -6.74
N ILE A 324 -16.34 -14.75 -6.02
CA ILE A 324 -15.49 -15.95 -6.05
C ILE A 324 -16.05 -17.11 -5.22
N ILE A 325 -16.61 -16.86 -4.04
CA ILE A 325 -17.11 -17.92 -3.15
C ILE A 325 -18.41 -18.51 -3.68
N LYS A 326 -19.26 -17.70 -4.33
CA LYS A 326 -20.45 -18.22 -5.01
C LYS A 326 -20.08 -19.34 -5.99
N ILE A 327 -18.92 -19.25 -6.63
CA ILE A 327 -18.38 -20.30 -7.51
C ILE A 327 -18.05 -21.58 -6.74
N LEU A 328 -17.44 -21.46 -5.56
CA LEU A 328 -16.97 -22.62 -4.78
C LEU A 328 -18.09 -23.36 -4.03
N ARG A 329 -19.18 -22.68 -3.68
CA ARG A 329 -20.30 -23.27 -2.92
C ARG A 329 -21.33 -23.99 -3.79
N THR A 330 -21.45 -23.67 -5.08
CA THR A 330 -22.34 -24.41 -6.01
C THR A 330 -21.81 -25.82 -6.32
N PHE A 331 -20.66 -26.23 -5.76
CA PHE A 331 -20.10 -27.58 -5.88
C PHE A 331 -20.60 -28.57 -4.81
N THR A 332 -21.18 -28.10 -3.70
CA THR A 332 -21.78 -28.98 -2.68
C THR A 332 -23.28 -29.21 -2.89
N ASP A 333 -23.96 -28.33 -3.63
CA ASP A 333 -25.39 -28.46 -3.93
C ASP A 333 -25.56 -28.55 -5.45
N LEU A 334 -25.89 -29.74 -5.93
CA LEU A 334 -26.34 -29.97 -7.30
C LEU A 334 -27.57 -29.07 -7.57
N ILE A 335 -27.58 -28.41 -8.74
CA ILE A 335 -28.68 -27.66 -9.36
C ILE A 335 -28.71 -26.14 -9.06
N LEU A 336 -28.42 -25.36 -10.12
CA LEU A 336 -28.55 -23.90 -10.37
C LEU A 336 -27.27 -23.03 -10.37
N GLY A 337 -26.66 -22.93 -11.56
CA GLY A 337 -26.45 -21.65 -12.25
C GLY A 337 -25.30 -20.71 -11.82
N SER A 338 -24.29 -20.65 -12.70
CA SER A 338 -23.32 -19.57 -12.94
C SER A 338 -22.10 -19.49 -12.02
N LEU A 339 -20.95 -19.95 -12.53
CA LEU A 339 -19.62 -19.55 -12.05
C LEU A 339 -19.26 -18.15 -12.60
N GLU A 340 -18.23 -17.46 -12.08
CA GLU A 340 -17.85 -16.06 -12.44
C GLU A 340 -16.31 -15.90 -12.40
N VAL A 341 -15.71 -14.98 -13.16
CA VAL A 341 -14.26 -14.63 -13.07
C VAL A 341 -14.15 -13.14 -12.71
N ALA A 342 -13.15 -12.69 -11.96
CA ALA A 342 -13.01 -11.27 -11.62
C ALA A 342 -11.68 -10.70 -12.10
N VAL A 343 -11.73 -9.75 -13.03
CA VAL A 343 -10.60 -8.90 -13.42
C VAL A 343 -10.73 -7.56 -12.70
N TYR A 344 -9.72 -7.15 -11.94
CA TYR A 344 -9.72 -5.88 -11.21
C TYR A 344 -8.63 -4.90 -11.69
N HIS A 345 -8.99 -3.62 -11.88
CA HIS A 345 -8.06 -2.53 -12.16
C HIS A 345 -8.39 -1.18 -11.52
N GLY A 346 -7.39 -0.28 -11.51
CA GLY A 346 -7.52 1.13 -11.10
C GLY A 346 -6.46 2.01 -11.78
N GLY A 347 -6.65 3.34 -11.74
CA GLY A 347 -6.01 4.30 -12.66
C GLY A 347 -4.48 4.20 -12.89
N LYS A 348 -3.67 3.94 -11.87
CA LYS A 348 -2.22 3.65 -12.01
C LYS A 348 -1.81 2.43 -11.19
N SER A 349 -2.66 1.39 -11.14
CA SER A 349 -2.36 -0.03 -10.86
C SER A 349 -1.33 -0.46 -9.78
N PHE A 350 -0.87 0.39 -8.87
CA PHE A 350 -0.03 0.03 -7.72
C PHE A 350 -0.72 0.35 -6.40
N GLY A 351 -1.07 1.63 -6.14
CA GLY A 351 -1.58 2.04 -4.82
C GLY A 351 -2.89 1.38 -4.37
N LYS A 352 -3.85 1.19 -5.28
CA LYS A 352 -5.16 0.55 -4.98
C LYS A 352 -5.18 -0.96 -5.20
N LYS A 353 -4.14 -1.51 -5.84
CA LYS A 353 -4.17 -2.87 -6.42
C LYS A 353 -3.71 -3.94 -5.43
N MET A 354 -2.67 -3.64 -4.67
CA MET A 354 -2.14 -4.50 -3.59
C MET A 354 -3.13 -4.74 -2.43
N LEU A 355 -4.26 -4.02 -2.40
CA LEU A 355 -5.27 -4.02 -1.34
C LEU A 355 -6.19 -5.25 -1.39
N LEU A 356 -6.29 -5.91 -2.54
CA LEU A 356 -7.25 -6.99 -2.81
C LEU A 356 -6.57 -8.33 -3.16
N ASP A 357 -5.23 -8.36 -3.19
CA ASP A 357 -4.40 -9.49 -3.65
C ASP A 357 -3.94 -10.41 -2.48
N LEU A 358 -4.62 -10.43 -1.32
CA LEU A 358 -4.28 -11.31 -0.19
C LEU A 358 -5.03 -12.66 -0.28
N PRO A 359 -4.38 -13.81 0.00
CA PRO A 359 -5.06 -15.11 -0.03
C PRO A 359 -6.22 -15.14 0.98
N LEU A 360 -7.30 -15.86 0.66
CA LEU A 360 -8.58 -15.92 1.40
C LEU A 360 -8.51 -15.95 2.95
N PRO A 361 -7.55 -16.59 3.65
CA PRO A 361 -7.44 -16.47 5.10
C PRO A 361 -6.93 -15.09 5.62
N LEU A 362 -6.44 -14.22 4.75
CA LEU A 362 -5.91 -12.88 5.05
C LEU A 362 -6.84 -11.74 4.58
N ILE A 363 -8.07 -12.03 4.13
CA ILE A 363 -9.08 -10.99 3.85
C ILE A 363 -9.41 -10.17 5.12
N TYR A 364 -9.18 -10.75 6.30
CA TYR A 364 -9.26 -10.05 7.59
C TYR A 364 -8.11 -9.06 7.86
N CYS A 365 -7.03 -9.06 7.06
CA CYS A 365 -5.88 -8.15 7.16
C CYS A 365 -5.89 -7.03 6.10
N VAL A 366 -6.87 -7.02 5.19
CA VAL A 366 -7.11 -5.98 4.18
C VAL A 366 -7.10 -4.55 4.76
N PRO A 367 -7.64 -4.27 5.97
CA PRO A 367 -7.59 -2.93 6.56
C PRO A 367 -6.16 -2.39 6.80
N LEU A 368 -5.18 -3.24 7.13
CA LEU A 368 -3.81 -2.80 7.43
C LEU A 368 -3.00 -2.49 6.17
N ALA A 369 -3.14 -3.29 5.12
CA ALA A 369 -2.38 -3.07 3.87
C ALA A 369 -2.76 -1.74 3.17
N ILE A 370 -4.03 -1.29 3.34
CA ILE A 370 -4.55 0.01 2.89
C ILE A 370 -3.87 1.18 3.61
N LEU A 371 -3.67 1.03 4.92
CA LEU A 371 -3.02 2.02 5.77
C LEU A 371 -1.56 2.25 5.31
N PHE A 372 -0.79 1.19 5.11
CA PHE A 372 0.66 1.32 4.86
C PHE A 372 1.03 1.70 3.41
N SER A 373 0.28 1.22 2.41
CA SER A 373 0.48 1.57 0.99
C SER A 373 0.20 3.05 0.71
N SER A 374 -0.82 3.63 1.34
CA SER A 374 -1.18 5.05 1.18
C SER A 374 -0.23 6.01 1.92
N LEU A 375 0.54 5.50 2.89
CA LEU A 375 1.53 6.24 3.70
C LEU A 375 2.98 6.08 3.23
N GLY A 376 3.24 5.29 2.18
CA GLY A 376 4.61 5.01 1.71
C GLY A 376 5.43 4.14 2.68
N LEU A 377 4.77 3.24 3.41
CA LEU A 377 5.39 2.30 4.34
C LEU A 377 5.40 0.89 3.73
N SER A 378 6.57 0.23 3.74
CA SER A 378 6.72 -1.18 3.35
C SER A 378 6.19 -2.10 4.45
N PHE A 379 5.36 -3.08 4.06
CA PHE A 379 4.87 -4.13 4.95
C PHE A 379 5.71 -5.40 4.76
N SER A 380 6.38 -5.86 5.82
CA SER A 380 7.01 -7.17 5.88
C SER A 380 6.18 -8.04 6.84
N LEU A 381 5.45 -9.02 6.31
CA LEU A 381 4.77 -10.03 7.12
C LEU A 381 5.82 -10.92 7.78
N TYR A 382 6.19 -10.60 9.02
CA TYR A 382 6.87 -11.56 9.88
C TYR A 382 5.83 -12.58 10.35
N LYS A 383 5.96 -13.81 9.87
CA LYS A 383 5.29 -14.97 10.45
C LYS A 383 5.93 -15.19 11.83
N THR A 384 5.30 -14.74 12.90
CA THR A 384 5.61 -15.26 14.24
C THR A 384 5.26 -16.74 14.25
N LYS A 385 6.22 -17.55 14.71
CA LYS A 385 6.07 -18.99 14.86
C LYS A 385 4.92 -19.35 15.80
#